data_AF-A0A6V7IIU9-F1
#
_entry.id   AF-A0A6V7IIU9-F1
#
_cell.length_a   1.000
_cell.length_b   1.000
_cell.length_c   1.000
_cell.angle_alpha   90.00
_cell.angle_beta   90.00
_cell.angle_gamma   90.00
#
_symmetry.space_group_name_H-M   'P 1'
#
loop_
_entity.id
_entity.type
_entity.pdbx_description
1 polymer ?
#
loop_
_entity_poly.entity_id
_entity_poly.type
_entity_poly.pdbx_seq_one_letter_code
_entity_poly.pdbx_strand_id
1 'polypeptide(L)'
;LDEPLDLAFSAEAVPYKPLTADTLCTTCILAGWGKMHVYADSYHLRWTTLSILTPGECENRHALHRENEFCAVDLTRKSVTLE
;
A
#
# COMPACT_ATOMS: atom_id res chain seq x y z
N LEU A 1 -12.84 -18.81 4.95
CA LEU A 1 -13.32 -18.70 6.34
C LEU A 1 -14.45 -19.70 6.43
N ASP A 2 -14.18 -20.83 7.06
CA ASP A 2 -15.17 -21.90 7.20
C ASP A 2 -16.30 -21.52 8.18
N GLU A 3 -16.09 -20.46 8.97
CA GLU A 3 -17.07 -19.85 9.86
C GLU A 3 -17.05 -18.32 9.73
N PRO A 4 -18.20 -17.63 9.89
CA PRO A 4 -18.25 -16.17 9.87
C PRO A 4 -17.46 -15.61 11.05
N LEU A 5 -16.70 -14.54 10.79
CA LEU A 5 -15.95 -13.85 11.82
C LEU A 5 -16.93 -13.03 12.67
N ASP A 6 -17.05 -13.34 13.96
CA ASP A 6 -17.69 -12.43 14.91
C ASP A 6 -16.80 -11.19 15.02
N LEU A 7 -17.30 -10.05 14.51
CA LEU A 7 -16.58 -8.78 14.55
C LEU A 7 -16.47 -8.32 16.01
N ALA A 8 -15.35 -8.65 16.65
CA ALA A 8 -14.95 -8.12 17.94
C ALA A 8 -14.51 -6.64 17.82
N PHE A 9 -14.37 -5.93 18.94
CA PHE A 9 -13.92 -4.53 19.00
C PHE A 9 -12.62 -4.23 18.21
N SER A 10 -11.80 -5.26 17.95
CA SER A 10 -10.53 -5.15 17.22
C SER A 10 -10.59 -5.57 15.75
N ALA A 11 -11.77 -5.92 15.23
CA ALA A 11 -11.95 -6.36 13.85
C ALA A 11 -13.16 -5.64 13.23
N GLU A 12 -12.89 -4.73 12.30
CA GLU A 12 -13.92 -4.05 11.52
C GLU A 12 -13.60 -4.19 10.03
N ALA A 13 -14.64 -4.35 9.21
CA ALA A 13 -14.48 -4.45 7.77
C ALA A 13 -14.08 -3.08 7.19
N VAL A 14 -13.09 -3.08 6.30
CA VAL A 14 -12.74 -1.87 5.54
C VAL A 14 -13.78 -1.68 4.44
N PRO A 15 -14.45 -0.52 4.35
CA PRO A 15 -15.44 -0.28 3.31
C PRO A 15 -14.77 -0.29 1.94
N TYR A 16 -15.34 -1.04 1.00
CA TYR A 16 -14.90 -1.03 -0.37
C TYR A 16 -15.28 0.30 -1.03
N LYS A 17 -14.29 1.00 -1.59
CA LYS A 17 -14.50 2.19 -2.40
C LYS A 17 -13.84 1.98 -3.76
N PRO A 18 -14.61 1.94 -4.87
CA PRO A 18 -14.02 1.84 -6.19
C PRO A 18 -13.20 3.10 -6.50
N LEU A 19 -12.01 2.89 -7.05
CA LEU A 19 -11.19 3.98 -7.60
C LEU A 19 -11.87 4.48 -8.89
N THR A 20 -12.63 5.57 -8.77
CA THR A 20 -13.19 6.27 -9.94
C THR A 20 -12.26 7.38 -10.40
N ALA A 21 -12.41 7.86 -11.64
CA ALA A 21 -11.60 8.97 -12.17
C ALA A 21 -11.68 10.26 -11.32
N ASP A 22 -12.76 10.43 -10.54
CA ASP A 22 -12.96 11.57 -9.64
C ASP A 22 -12.35 11.37 -8.24
N THR A 23 -11.77 10.20 -7.98
CA THR A 23 -11.13 9.89 -6.71
C THR A 23 -9.74 10.53 -6.68
N LEU A 24 -9.66 11.77 -6.19
CA LEU A 24 -8.43 12.55 -5.96
C LEU A 24 -7.59 12.01 -4.78
N CYS A 25 -7.46 10.69 -4.64
CA CYS A 25 -6.66 10.11 -3.57
C CYS A 25 -5.18 10.17 -3.94
N THR A 26 -4.42 11.01 -3.24
CA THR A 26 -2.98 11.20 -3.48
C THR A 26 -2.12 10.36 -2.54
N THR A 27 -2.72 9.73 -1.53
CA THR A 27 -2.01 8.95 -0.52
C THR A 27 -2.76 7.68 -0.14
N CYS A 28 -2.05 6.61 0.19
CA CYS A 28 -2.60 5.40 0.79
C CYS A 28 -1.85 4.98 2.05
N ILE A 29 -2.46 4.12 2.85
CA ILE A 29 -1.83 3.50 4.01
C ILE A 29 -1.55 2.04 3.65
N LEU A 30 -0.28 1.63 3.75
CA LEU A 30 0.10 0.23 3.69
C LEU A 30 0.33 -0.27 5.12
N ALA A 31 -0.43 -1.27 5.54
CA ALA A 31 -0.31 -1.90 6.85
C ALA A 31 0.00 -3.40 6.70
N GLY A 32 0.84 -3.92 7.58
CA GLY A 32 1.17 -5.34 7.59
C GLY A 32 2.24 -5.70 8.61
N TRP A 33 2.49 -7.00 8.70
CA TRP A 33 3.50 -7.61 9.58
C TRP A 33 4.77 -8.04 8.82
N GLY A 34 4.80 -7.82 7.51
CA GLY A 34 5.81 -8.36 6.60
C GLY A 34 7.22 -7.76 6.75
N LYS A 35 8.19 -8.42 6.11
CA LYS A 35 9.62 -8.06 6.09
C LYS A 35 9.86 -6.87 5.15
N MET A 36 9.56 -5.66 5.61
CA MET A 36 9.64 -4.47 4.76
C MET A 36 11.08 -3.95 4.54
N HIS A 37 12.08 -4.48 5.25
CA HIS A 37 13.52 -4.42 4.94
C HIS A 37 14.21 -5.56 5.69
N VAL A 38 15.19 -6.22 5.06
CA VAL A 38 16.30 -6.93 5.72
C VAL A 38 15.90 -7.69 7.01
N TYR A 39 15.29 -8.87 6.83
CA TYR A 39 15.33 -10.00 7.77
C TYR A 39 14.73 -9.88 9.20
N ALA A 40 13.59 -9.22 9.40
CA ALA A 40 12.79 -9.52 10.59
C ALA A 40 11.28 -9.41 10.34
N ASP A 41 10.55 -10.45 10.72
CA ASP A 41 9.10 -10.38 10.86
C ASP A 41 8.77 -9.37 11.97
N SER A 42 7.76 -8.54 11.76
CA SER A 42 7.32 -7.62 12.81
C SER A 42 6.26 -8.32 13.65
N TYR A 43 6.56 -8.57 14.93
CA TYR A 43 5.57 -9.07 15.91
C TYR A 43 4.43 -8.07 16.18
N HIS A 44 4.61 -6.81 15.77
CA HIS A 44 3.60 -5.77 15.87
C HIS A 44 3.14 -5.33 14.49
N LEU A 45 1.85 -5.02 14.33
CA LEU A 45 1.34 -4.40 13.12
C LEU A 45 2.09 -3.08 12.91
N ARG A 46 2.66 -2.91 11.72
CA ARG A 46 3.25 -1.64 11.29
C ARG A 46 2.45 -1.09 10.13
N TRP A 47 2.51 0.22 9.97
CA TRP A 47 1.89 0.90 8.85
C TRP A 47 2.80 2.03 8.38
N THR A 48 2.65 2.41 7.11
CA THR A 48 3.29 3.59 6.53
C THR A 48 2.35 4.27 5.55
N THR A 49 2.54 5.57 5.38
CA THR A 49 1.82 6.36 4.37
C THR A 49 2.66 6.39 3.09
N LEU A 50 2.03 6.06 1.97
CA LEU A 50 2.62 6.10 0.63
C LEU A 50 1.91 7.15 -0.21
N SER A 51 2.62 7.73 -1.17
CA SER A 51 2.05 8.60 -2.20
C SER A 51 1.64 7.77 -3.40
N ILE A 52 0.41 7.94 -3.86
CA ILE A 52 -0.09 7.30 -5.08
C ILE A 52 0.47 8.08 -6.28
N LEU A 53 1.08 7.35 -7.22
CA LEU A 53 1.60 7.91 -8.45
C LEU A 53 0.50 7.96 -9.51
N THR A 54 0.55 8.99 -10.34
CA THR A 54 -0.22 9.01 -11.59
C THR A 54 0.25 7.90 -12.54
N PRO A 55 -0.57 7.48 -13.50
CA PRO A 55 -0.17 6.46 -14.49
C PRO A 55 1.14 6.82 -15.20
N GLY A 56 1.29 8.08 -15.65
CA GLY A 56 2.51 8.54 -16.31
C GLY A 56 3.74 8.56 -15.40
N GLU A 57 3.59 8.90 -14.11
CA GLU A 57 4.69 8.80 -13.14
C GLU A 57 5.10 7.35 -12.89
N CYS A 58 4.14 6.42 -12.89
CA CYS A 58 4.47 5.01 -12.74
C CYS A 58 5.18 4.45 -13.96
N GLU A 59 4.66 4.71 -15.17
CA GLU A 59 5.27 4.26 -16.43
C GLU A 59 6.72 4.76 -16.58
N ASN A 60 6.97 6.02 -16.17
CA ASN A 60 8.32 6.58 -16.19
C ASN A 60 9.29 5.87 -15.22
N ARG A 61 8.80 5.26 -14.14
CA ARG A 61 9.62 4.56 -13.14
C ARG A 61 9.70 3.05 -13.38
N HIS A 62 8.66 2.46 -13.96
CA HIS A 62 8.53 1.04 -14.20
C HIS A 62 7.92 0.80 -15.58
N ALA A 63 8.65 0.11 -16.45
CA ALA A 63 8.24 -0.18 -17.83
C ALA A 63 7.02 -1.14 -17.95
N LEU A 64 6.52 -1.67 -16.84
CA LEU A 64 5.42 -2.63 -16.79
C LEU A 64 4.28 -2.05 -15.94
N HIS A 65 3.22 -1.62 -16.61
CA HIS A 65 1.93 -1.33 -15.99
C HIS A 65 0.93 -2.38 -16.49
N ARG A 66 0.26 -3.10 -15.58
CA ARG A 66 -0.83 -4.01 -15.93
C ARG A 66 -2.17 -3.33 -15.72
N GLU A 67 -3.15 -3.69 -16.55
CA GLU A 67 -4.53 -3.26 -16.34
C GLU A 67 -5.00 -3.67 -14.93
N ASN A 68 -5.57 -2.71 -14.20
CA ASN A 68 -6.04 -2.83 -12.80
C ASN A 68 -4.95 -2.77 -11.71
N GLU A 69 -3.74 -2.32 -12.02
CA GLU A 69 -2.73 -2.01 -11.01
C GLU A 69 -2.59 -0.48 -10.83
N PHE A 70 -2.07 -0.06 -9.68
CA PHE A 70 -1.64 1.32 -9.45
C PHE A 70 -0.32 1.31 -8.69
N CYS A 71 0.41 2.41 -8.75
CA CYS A 71 1.71 2.51 -8.13
C CYS A 71 1.67 3.45 -6.94
N ALA A 72 2.31 3.07 -5.85
CA ALA A 72 2.49 3.91 -4.69
C ALA A 72 3.93 3.83 -4.20
N VAL A 73 4.44 4.94 -3.68
CA VAL A 73 5.84 5.07 -3.28
C VAL A 73 5.97 5.71 -1.91
N ASP A 74 6.95 5.25 -1.15
CA ASP A 74 7.37 5.91 0.08
C ASP A 74 8.33 7.07 -0.27
N LEU A 75 7.81 8.30 -0.29
CA LEU A 75 8.63 9.49 -0.55
C LEU A 75 9.52 9.89 0.64
N THR A 76 9.30 9.33 1.83
CA THR A 76 10.10 9.64 3.03
C THR A 76 11.42 8.88 3.02
N ARG A 77 11.47 7.74 2.33
CA ARG A 77 12.71 7.04 2.00
C ARG A 77 13.34 7.68 0.76
N LYS A 78 14.05 8.80 0.95
CA LYS A 78 15.12 9.17 0.01
C LYS A 78 16.05 7.97 -0.13
N SER A 79 16.28 7.57 -1.37
CA SER A 79 17.21 6.54 -1.80
C SER A 79 18.46 6.56 -0.94
N VAL A 80 18.69 5.50 -0.16
CA VAL A 80 20.06 5.17 0.25
C VAL A 80 20.72 4.70 -1.03
N THR A 81 21.37 5.62 -1.74
CA THR A 81 22.32 5.28 -2.78
C THR A 81 23.43 4.50 -2.10
N LEU A 82 23.52 3.20 -2.36
CA LEU A 82 24.73 2.45 -2.06
C LEU A 82 25.76 2.92 -3.10
N GLU A 83 26.67 3.81 -2.66
CA GLU A 83 27.95 4.07 -3.31
C GLU A 83 28.85 2.81 -3.27
#